data_AF-I1JSB8-F1
#
_entry.id   AF-I1JSB8-F1
#
_cell.length_a   1.000
_cell.length_b   1.000
_cell.length_c   1.000
_cell.angle_alpha   90.00
_cell.angle_beta   90.00
_cell.angle_gamma   90.00
#
_symmetry.space_group_name_H-M   'P 1'
#
loop_
_entity.id
_entity.type
_entity.pdbx_description
1 polymer ?
#
loop_
_entity_poly.entity_id
_entity_poly.type
_entity_poly.pdbx_seq_one_letter_code
_entity_poly.pdbx_strand_id
1 'polypeptide(L)'
;MPKKMGVNTKAEAARARKSAADTERKEKESREKEDQYWREAEGSKSRAAKKKEEEAEKRAEAAARKAEARRLAEQEEKELEKSMKKVDKKATRVSIPVPKVTEVELRRRREEEQAEAERKAEEAKKQQSRTAAEEEYERMVLISNTNRDDSIIEARTLDDAIAQMTVVDNLPPDRHPERRLKASFKAFEEAELPKLKEEKPGLTHTQYKDMIWKLWKKSPDNPLNQIAE
;
A
#
# COMPACT_ATOMS: atom_id res chain seq x y z
N MET A 1 -57.88 5.11 -71.67
CA MET A 1 -56.65 4.33 -71.38
C MET A 1 -56.58 4.03 -69.87
N PRO A 2 -55.95 2.93 -69.44
CA PRO A 2 -56.61 1.79 -68.80
C PRO A 2 -56.49 1.76 -67.26
N LYS A 3 -57.38 0.97 -66.64
CA LYS A 3 -57.47 0.73 -65.20
C LYS A 3 -56.19 0.05 -64.70
N LYS A 4 -55.31 0.86 -64.13
CA LYS A 4 -54.09 0.44 -63.44
C LYS A 4 -54.50 -0.55 -62.35
N MET A 5 -54.16 -1.83 -62.52
CA MET A 5 -54.35 -2.88 -61.53
C MET A 5 -53.55 -2.48 -60.28
N GLY A 6 -54.20 -1.74 -59.37
CA GLY A 6 -53.59 -1.28 -58.13
C GLY A 6 -53.22 -2.50 -57.31
N VAL A 7 -51.93 -2.76 -57.21
CA VAL A 7 -51.36 -3.73 -56.27
C VAL A 7 -52.07 -3.60 -54.92
N ASN A 8 -52.57 -4.73 -54.40
CA ASN A 8 -53.34 -4.77 -53.16
C ASN A 8 -52.49 -4.15 -52.03
N THR A 9 -52.85 -2.94 -51.63
CA THR A 9 -52.11 -2.11 -50.67
C THR A 9 -51.86 -2.83 -49.34
N LYS A 10 -52.78 -3.70 -48.91
CA LYS A 10 -52.62 -4.52 -47.71
C LYS A 10 -51.58 -5.64 -47.90
N ALA A 11 -51.51 -6.24 -49.10
CA ALA A 11 -50.50 -7.25 -49.42
C ALA A 11 -49.10 -6.63 -49.55
N GLU A 12 -48.99 -5.45 -50.17
CA GLU A 12 -47.75 -4.66 -50.23
C GLU A 12 -47.28 -4.25 -48.82
N ALA A 13 -48.17 -3.74 -47.97
CA ALA A 13 -47.82 -3.39 -46.59
C ALA A 13 -47.37 -4.61 -45.76
N ALA A 14 -48.00 -5.77 -45.95
CA ALA A 14 -47.59 -7.00 -45.27
C ALA A 14 -46.24 -7.52 -45.78
N ARG A 15 -45.96 -7.42 -47.09
CA ARG A 15 -44.65 -7.74 -47.68
C ARG A 15 -43.57 -6.78 -47.18
N ALA A 16 -43.85 -5.47 -47.16
CA ALA A 16 -42.94 -4.45 -46.66
C ALA A 16 -42.57 -4.65 -45.18
N ARG A 17 -43.53 -5.05 -44.33
CA ARG A 17 -43.25 -5.41 -42.93
C ARG A 17 -42.40 -6.66 -42.81
N LYS A 18 -42.65 -7.69 -43.62
CA LYS A 18 -41.84 -8.91 -43.62
C LYS A 18 -40.42 -8.65 -44.12
N SER A 19 -40.27 -7.84 -45.18
CA SER A 19 -38.95 -7.46 -45.68
C SER A 19 -38.20 -6.59 -44.68
N ALA A 20 -38.87 -5.63 -44.03
CA ALA A 20 -38.25 -4.79 -42.99
C ALA A 20 -37.77 -5.62 -41.79
N ALA A 21 -38.59 -6.57 -41.31
CA ALA A 21 -38.20 -7.46 -40.23
C ALA A 21 -37.04 -8.41 -40.64
N ASP A 22 -37.02 -8.88 -41.88
CA ASP A 22 -35.92 -9.71 -42.41
C ASP A 22 -34.63 -8.90 -42.58
N THR A 23 -34.70 -7.63 -43.01
CA THR A 23 -33.54 -6.74 -43.08
C THR A 23 -33.00 -6.40 -41.70
N GLU A 24 -33.85 -6.04 -40.72
CA GLU A 24 -33.42 -5.78 -39.34
C GLU A 24 -32.80 -7.02 -38.69
N ARG A 25 -33.35 -8.21 -38.96
CA ARG A 25 -32.77 -9.47 -38.49
C ARG A 25 -31.40 -9.73 -39.13
N LYS A 26 -31.27 -9.54 -40.45
CA LYS A 26 -29.99 -9.69 -41.15
C LYS A 26 -28.95 -8.68 -40.68
N GLU A 27 -29.34 -7.43 -40.42
CA GLU A 27 -28.46 -6.39 -39.86
C GLU A 27 -28.02 -6.72 -38.44
N LYS A 28 -28.92 -7.25 -37.61
CA LYS A 28 -28.58 -7.71 -36.26
C LYS A 28 -27.64 -8.91 -36.32
N GLU A 29 -27.93 -9.90 -37.16
CA GLU A 29 -27.06 -11.07 -37.35
C GLU A 29 -25.70 -10.70 -37.96
N SER A 30 -25.63 -9.73 -38.88
CA SER A 30 -24.34 -9.25 -39.42
C SER A 30 -23.54 -8.51 -38.36
N ARG A 31 -24.19 -7.64 -37.57
CA ARG A 31 -23.54 -6.93 -36.47
C ARG A 31 -23.04 -7.88 -35.38
N GLU A 32 -23.83 -8.89 -35.01
CA GLU A 32 -23.41 -9.90 -34.02
C GLU A 32 -22.23 -10.74 -34.53
N LYS A 33 -22.19 -11.07 -35.83
CA LYS A 33 -21.05 -11.76 -36.44
C LYS A 33 -19.81 -10.89 -36.51
N GLU A 34 -19.95 -9.61 -36.84
CA GLU A 34 -18.85 -8.64 -36.79
C GLU A 34 -18.33 -8.50 -35.36
N ASP A 35 -19.20 -8.30 -34.37
CA ASP A 35 -18.82 -8.20 -32.95
C ASP A 35 -18.13 -9.48 -32.45
N GLN A 36 -18.59 -10.66 -32.89
CA GLN A 36 -17.93 -11.93 -32.57
C GLN A 36 -16.55 -12.03 -33.24
N TYR A 37 -16.44 -11.70 -34.53
CA TYR A 37 -15.18 -11.67 -35.25
C TYR A 37 -14.17 -10.73 -34.58
N TRP A 38 -14.60 -9.53 -34.16
CA TRP A 38 -13.76 -8.59 -33.43
C TRP A 38 -13.34 -9.11 -32.06
N ARG A 39 -14.22 -9.79 -31.31
CA ARG A 39 -13.86 -10.42 -30.04
C ARG A 39 -12.87 -11.56 -30.20
N GLU A 40 -13.03 -12.40 -31.21
CA GLU A 40 -12.09 -13.48 -31.51
C GLU A 40 -10.74 -12.94 -32.01
N ALA A 41 -10.76 -11.89 -32.83
CA ALA A 41 -9.55 -11.21 -33.33
C ALA A 41 -8.78 -10.48 -32.23
N GLU A 42 -9.47 -9.90 -31.22
CA GLU A 42 -8.82 -9.32 -30.04
C GLU A 42 -8.10 -10.40 -29.20
N GLY A 43 -8.48 -11.66 -29.37
CA GLY A 43 -7.88 -12.81 -28.72
C GLY A 43 -8.04 -12.77 -27.20
N SER A 44 -7.47 -13.77 -26.52
CA SER A 44 -7.34 -13.71 -25.07
C SER A 44 -6.37 -12.57 -24.73
N LYS A 45 -6.91 -11.41 -24.30
CA LYS A 45 -6.12 -10.26 -23.83
C LYS A 45 -4.98 -10.75 -22.95
N SER A 46 -3.74 -10.36 -23.28
CA SER A 46 -2.57 -10.75 -22.48
C SER A 46 -2.77 -10.35 -21.01
N ARG A 47 -2.13 -11.05 -20.06
CA ARG A 47 -2.24 -10.69 -18.63
C ARG A 47 -1.96 -9.20 -18.37
N ALA A 48 -1.12 -8.57 -19.19
CA ALA A 48 -0.82 -7.14 -19.11
C ALA A 48 -1.98 -6.25 -19.61
N ALA A 49 -2.64 -6.61 -20.72
CA ALA A 49 -3.81 -5.88 -21.23
C ALA A 49 -4.99 -5.98 -20.25
N LYS A 50 -5.24 -7.17 -19.69
CA LYS A 50 -6.28 -7.38 -18.67
C LYS A 50 -6.04 -6.53 -17.41
N LYS A 51 -4.79 -6.43 -16.95
CA LYS A 51 -4.44 -5.54 -15.82
C LYS A 51 -4.65 -4.06 -16.13
N LYS A 52 -4.34 -3.61 -17.35
CA LYS A 52 -4.57 -2.22 -17.77
C LYS A 52 -6.05 -1.88 -17.87
N GLU A 53 -6.87 -2.80 -18.38
CA GLU A 53 -8.32 -2.62 -18.45
C GLU A 53 -8.95 -2.59 -17.06
N GLU A 54 -8.56 -3.48 -16.15
CA GLU A 54 -9.02 -3.49 -14.76
C GLU A 54 -8.61 -2.22 -13.99
N GLU A 55 -7.37 -1.73 -14.20
CA GLU A 55 -6.92 -0.46 -13.61
C GLU A 55 -7.68 0.74 -14.19
N ALA A 56 -7.93 0.75 -15.50
CA ALA A 56 -8.72 1.78 -16.16
C ALA A 56 -10.18 1.77 -15.70
N GLU A 57 -10.79 0.60 -15.54
CA GLU A 57 -12.15 0.43 -15.00
C GLU A 57 -12.23 0.90 -13.55
N LYS A 58 -11.28 0.50 -12.69
CA LYS A 58 -11.22 0.96 -11.30
C LYS A 58 -11.01 2.47 -11.19
N ARG A 59 -10.18 3.06 -12.06
CA ARG A 59 -9.97 4.51 -12.12
C ARG A 59 -11.21 5.25 -12.63
N ALA A 60 -11.92 4.70 -13.61
CA ALA A 60 -13.17 5.25 -14.10
C ALA A 60 -14.28 5.16 -13.05
N GLU A 61 -14.40 4.04 -12.32
CA GLU A 61 -15.34 3.87 -11.22
C GLU A 61 -15.04 4.86 -10.07
N ALA A 62 -13.76 5.02 -9.68
CA ALA A 62 -13.37 5.98 -8.66
C ALA A 62 -13.66 7.43 -9.09
N ALA A 63 -13.43 7.77 -10.36
CA ALA A 63 -13.76 9.07 -10.91
C ALA A 63 -15.29 9.30 -10.96
N ALA A 64 -16.07 8.29 -11.33
CA ALA A 64 -17.53 8.34 -11.33
C ALA A 64 -18.10 8.49 -9.92
N ARG A 65 -17.59 7.73 -8.94
CA ARG A 65 -17.97 7.87 -7.53
C ARG A 65 -17.64 9.26 -6.98
N LYS A 66 -16.48 9.82 -7.34
CA LYS A 66 -16.10 11.18 -6.94
C LYS A 66 -16.98 12.25 -7.61
N ALA A 67 -17.37 12.04 -8.87
CA ALA A 67 -18.25 12.96 -9.59
C ALA A 67 -19.68 12.94 -9.02
N GLU A 68 -20.23 11.77 -8.71
CA GLU A 68 -21.52 11.65 -8.02
C GLU A 68 -21.49 12.26 -6.61
N ALA A 69 -20.43 12.00 -5.82
CA ALA A 69 -20.26 12.63 -4.52
C ALA A 69 -20.19 14.16 -4.61
N ARG A 70 -19.47 14.70 -5.60
CA ARG A 70 -19.42 16.14 -5.85
C ARG A 70 -20.78 16.70 -6.28
N ARG A 71 -21.51 15.97 -7.12
CA ARG A 71 -22.86 16.37 -7.56
C ARG A 71 -23.85 16.39 -6.41
N LEU A 72 -23.79 15.40 -5.51
CA LEU A 72 -24.61 15.35 -4.30
C LEU A 72 -24.29 16.52 -3.37
N ALA A 73 -23.01 16.79 -3.10
CA ALA A 73 -22.59 17.91 -2.27
C ALA A 73 -23.03 19.27 -2.85
N GLU A 74 -22.93 19.45 -4.17
CA GLU A 74 -23.40 20.67 -4.83
C GLU A 74 -24.94 20.80 -4.78
N GLN A 75 -25.68 19.69 -4.79
CA GLN A 75 -27.12 19.71 -4.56
C GLN A 75 -27.46 20.08 -3.12
N GLU A 76 -26.73 19.56 -2.12
CA GLU A 76 -26.90 19.92 -0.71
C GLU A 76 -26.57 21.40 -0.46
N GLU A 77 -25.49 21.93 -1.03
CA GLU A 77 -25.14 23.36 -0.95
C GLU A 77 -26.21 24.24 -1.60
N LYS A 78 -26.75 23.83 -2.76
CA LYS A 78 -27.83 24.57 -3.42
C LYS A 78 -29.14 24.53 -2.64
N GLU A 79 -29.48 23.42 -2.01
CA GLU A 79 -30.67 23.34 -1.14
C GLU A 79 -30.50 24.18 0.12
N LEU A 80 -29.30 24.19 0.72
CA LEU A 80 -28.97 25.11 1.81
C LEU A 80 -29.05 26.57 1.36
N GLU A 81 -28.51 26.94 0.19
CA GLU A 81 -28.59 28.30 -0.33
C GLU A 81 -30.04 28.70 -0.62
N LYS A 82 -30.85 27.83 -1.22
CA LYS A 82 -32.29 28.10 -1.45
C LYS A 82 -33.04 28.28 -0.13
N SER A 83 -32.72 27.48 0.89
CA SER A 83 -33.33 27.61 2.21
C SER A 83 -32.94 28.94 2.88
N MET A 84 -31.71 29.42 2.67
CA MET A 84 -31.26 30.72 3.14
C MET A 84 -31.86 31.90 2.35
N LYS A 85 -32.03 31.76 1.02
CA LYS A 85 -32.54 32.83 0.14
C LYS A 85 -34.05 33.03 0.28
N LYS A 86 -34.80 32.00 0.69
CA LYS A 86 -36.24 32.05 0.95
C LYS A 86 -36.60 32.55 2.36
N VAL A 87 -35.70 33.26 3.03
CA VAL A 87 -36.09 34.15 4.12
C VAL A 87 -36.66 35.43 3.50
N ASP A 88 -37.92 35.34 3.09
CA ASP A 88 -38.73 36.50 2.71
C ASP A 88 -38.78 37.48 3.88
N LYS A 89 -38.21 38.67 3.66
CA LYS A 89 -38.16 39.81 4.61
C LYS A 89 -39.54 40.40 4.95
N LYS A 90 -40.63 39.66 4.73
CA LYS A 90 -41.99 40.05 5.13
C LYS A 90 -42.70 39.03 6.02
N ALA A 91 -42.08 37.91 6.37
CA ALA A 91 -42.57 37.01 7.43
C ALA A 91 -41.99 37.37 8.82
N THR A 92 -41.98 38.67 9.17
CA THR A 92 -41.51 39.19 10.46
C THR A 92 -42.56 39.09 11.58
N ARG A 93 -43.57 38.21 11.50
CA ARG A 93 -44.64 38.23 12.53
C ARG A 93 -45.28 36.92 12.95
N VAL A 94 -44.60 35.78 12.77
CA VAL A 94 -44.91 34.61 13.59
C VAL A 94 -43.63 34.22 14.31
N SER A 95 -43.49 34.83 15.48
CA SER A 95 -42.46 34.57 16.48
C SER A 95 -42.49 33.10 16.88
N ILE A 96 -41.77 32.26 16.13
CA ILE A 96 -41.09 31.13 16.76
C ILE A 96 -40.16 31.79 17.77
N PRO A 97 -40.26 31.51 19.08
CA PRO A 97 -39.34 32.05 20.06
C PRO A 97 -37.97 31.52 19.69
N VAL A 98 -37.19 32.31 18.95
CA VAL A 98 -35.75 32.15 18.91
C VAL A 98 -35.35 32.39 20.36
N PRO A 99 -34.89 31.37 21.11
CA PRO A 99 -34.37 31.63 22.44
C PRO A 99 -33.31 32.71 22.25
N LYS A 100 -33.43 33.80 23.01
CA LYS A 100 -32.42 34.85 23.01
C LYS A 100 -31.16 34.19 23.52
N VAL A 101 -30.31 33.73 22.59
CA VAL A 101 -28.98 33.21 22.90
C VAL A 101 -28.32 34.34 23.66
N THR A 102 -28.07 34.10 24.93
CA THR A 102 -27.45 35.10 25.78
C THR A 102 -26.04 35.35 25.28
N GLU A 103 -25.51 36.58 25.42
CA GLU A 103 -24.14 36.91 24.98
C GLU A 103 -23.10 35.90 25.52
N VAL A 104 -23.36 35.37 26.72
CA VAL A 104 -22.56 34.32 27.37
C VAL A 104 -22.57 33.02 26.57
N GLU A 105 -23.73 32.56 26.11
CA GLU A 105 -23.89 31.33 25.35
C GLU A 105 -23.31 31.46 23.94
N LEU A 106 -23.40 32.65 23.33
CA LEU A 106 -22.76 32.95 22.05
C LEU A 106 -21.23 32.92 22.19
N ARG A 107 -20.68 33.47 23.27
CA ARG A 107 -19.23 33.44 23.55
C ARG A 107 -18.74 32.02 23.81
N ARG A 108 -19.46 31.24 24.63
CA ARG A 108 -19.11 29.84 24.91
C ARG A 108 -19.11 28.99 23.65
N ARG A 109 -20.14 29.12 22.81
CA ARG A 109 -20.21 28.38 21.55
C ARG A 109 -19.08 28.76 20.59
N ARG A 110 -18.74 30.05 20.51
CA ARG A 110 -17.59 30.50 19.70
C ARG A 110 -16.27 29.95 20.22
N GLU A 111 -16.09 29.90 21.53
CA GLU A 111 -14.90 29.33 22.17
C GLU A 111 -14.81 27.82 21.93
N GLU A 112 -15.92 27.09 22.07
CA GLU A 112 -16.01 25.65 21.74
C GLU A 112 -15.73 25.40 20.24
N GLU A 113 -16.33 26.17 19.34
CA GLU A 113 -16.10 26.07 17.88
C GLU A 113 -14.64 26.43 17.51
N GLN A 114 -14.04 27.42 18.17
CA GLN A 114 -12.63 27.77 17.97
C GLN A 114 -11.69 26.69 18.52
N ALA A 115 -11.99 26.13 19.70
CA ALA A 115 -11.21 25.05 20.30
C ALA A 115 -11.30 23.76 19.46
N GLU A 116 -12.47 23.42 18.93
CA GLU A 116 -12.62 22.29 18.01
C GLU A 116 -11.93 22.54 16.67
N ALA A 117 -11.99 23.77 16.15
CA ALA A 117 -11.27 24.15 14.94
C ALA A 117 -9.75 24.08 15.13
N GLU A 118 -9.24 24.52 16.28
CA GLU A 118 -7.82 24.42 16.64
C GLU A 118 -7.40 22.96 16.83
N ARG A 119 -8.17 22.14 17.56
CA ARG A 119 -7.90 20.69 17.70
C ARG A 119 -7.87 20.00 16.34
N LYS A 120 -8.82 20.31 15.46
CA LYS A 120 -8.87 19.75 14.11
C LYS A 120 -7.73 20.27 13.23
N ALA A 121 -7.32 21.52 13.39
CA ALA A 121 -6.17 22.08 12.69
C ALA A 121 -4.84 21.48 13.16
N GLU A 122 -4.69 21.23 14.47
CA GLU A 122 -3.55 20.53 15.05
C GLU A 122 -3.50 19.08 14.57
N GLU A 123 -4.62 18.37 14.58
CA GLU A 123 -4.72 17.01 14.05
C GLU A 123 -4.40 16.97 12.54
N ALA A 124 -4.93 17.91 11.76
CA ALA A 124 -4.62 18.04 10.34
C ALA A 124 -3.13 18.38 10.10
N LYS A 125 -2.54 19.25 10.93
CA LYS A 125 -1.11 19.57 10.87
C LYS A 125 -0.27 18.35 11.26
N LYS A 126 -0.67 17.59 12.28
CA LYS A 126 -0.03 16.33 12.70
C LYS A 126 -0.15 15.24 11.63
N GLN A 127 -1.26 15.18 10.91
CA GLN A 127 -1.43 14.27 9.77
C GLN A 127 -0.61 14.70 8.54
N GLN A 128 -0.49 16.01 8.29
CA GLN A 128 0.33 16.55 7.20
C GLN A 128 1.83 16.46 7.50
N SER A 129 2.24 16.70 8.74
CA SER A 129 3.59 16.39 9.19
C SER A 129 3.72 14.87 9.21
N ARG A 130 4.39 14.33 8.21
CA ARG A 130 4.64 12.88 8.04
C ARG A 130 5.27 12.20 9.27
N THR A 131 5.65 12.96 10.29
CA THR A 131 6.17 12.50 11.58
C THR A 131 5.22 11.59 12.35
N ALA A 132 3.89 11.70 12.18
CA ALA A 132 2.96 10.80 12.87
C ALA A 132 3.12 9.34 12.40
N ALA A 133 3.42 9.12 11.12
CA ALA A 133 3.71 7.79 10.61
C ALA A 133 5.05 7.25 11.12
N GLU A 134 6.03 8.13 11.37
CA GLU A 134 7.31 7.76 11.96
C GLU A 134 7.16 7.45 13.46
N GLU A 135 6.48 8.27 14.24
CA GLU A 135 6.22 8.01 15.67
C GLU A 135 5.39 6.73 15.88
N GLU A 136 4.37 6.50 15.05
CA GLU A 136 3.56 5.29 15.12
C GLU A 136 4.35 4.04 14.69
N TYR A 137 5.19 4.17 13.65
CA TYR A 137 6.11 3.12 13.23
C TYR A 137 7.18 2.82 14.29
N GLU A 138 7.81 3.86 14.84
CA GLU A 138 8.74 3.75 15.96
C GLU A 138 8.07 3.08 17.15
N ARG A 139 6.86 3.50 17.52
CA ARG A 139 6.10 2.85 18.60
C ARG A 139 5.82 1.39 18.30
N MET A 140 5.47 1.01 17.07
CA MET A 140 5.28 -0.39 16.68
C MET A 140 6.58 -1.21 16.70
N VAL A 141 7.70 -0.61 16.27
CA VAL A 141 9.02 -1.27 16.23
C VAL A 141 9.66 -1.37 17.61
N LEU A 142 9.44 -0.39 18.48
CA LEU A 142 9.94 -0.33 19.86
C LEU A 142 9.11 -1.15 20.84
N ILE A 143 8.03 -1.81 20.41
CA ILE A 143 7.40 -2.85 21.24
C ILE A 143 8.42 -3.97 21.40
N SER A 144 9.06 -4.02 22.57
CA SER A 144 9.94 -5.12 22.95
C SER A 144 9.16 -6.43 22.83
N ASN A 145 9.63 -7.32 21.95
CA ASN A 145 9.00 -8.61 21.75
C ASN A 145 9.29 -9.50 22.96
N THR A 146 8.39 -9.48 23.94
CA THR A 146 8.52 -10.23 25.19
C THR A 146 8.59 -11.75 24.99
N ASN A 147 8.20 -12.26 23.81
CA ASN A 147 8.35 -13.69 23.50
C ASN A 147 9.82 -14.12 23.32
N ARG A 148 10.76 -13.16 23.25
CA ARG A 148 12.20 -13.39 23.13
C ARG A 148 12.95 -12.90 24.38
N ASP A 149 12.26 -12.63 25.48
CA ASP A 149 12.93 -12.28 26.72
C ASP A 149 13.68 -13.50 27.26
N ASP A 150 14.98 -13.61 26.94
CA ASP A 150 15.90 -14.64 27.46
C ASP A 150 16.21 -14.43 28.97
N SER A 151 15.49 -13.52 29.64
CA SER A 151 15.63 -13.23 31.07
C SER A 151 14.97 -14.30 31.95
N ILE A 152 14.08 -15.11 31.39
CA ILE A 152 13.40 -16.19 32.11
C ILE A 152 14.18 -17.49 31.87
N ILE A 153 14.94 -17.90 32.89
CA ILE A 153 15.67 -19.17 32.92
C ILE A 153 14.69 -20.27 33.35
N GLU A 154 14.11 -20.99 32.39
CA GLU A 154 13.27 -22.17 32.65
C GLU A 154 14.13 -23.41 32.91
N ALA A 155 14.57 -23.60 34.15
CA ALA A 155 15.28 -24.80 34.57
C ALA A 155 14.39 -25.71 35.42
N ARG A 156 14.37 -27.02 35.10
CA ARG A 156 13.62 -28.04 35.88
C ARG A 156 14.39 -28.56 37.09
N THR A 157 15.70 -28.36 37.08
CA THR A 157 16.65 -28.97 38.02
C THR A 157 17.63 -27.91 38.52
N LEU A 158 18.11 -28.03 39.76
CA LEU A 158 19.01 -27.04 40.36
C LEU A 158 20.33 -26.91 39.58
N ASP A 159 20.88 -28.04 39.12
CA ASP A 159 22.11 -28.03 38.30
C ASP A 159 21.91 -27.35 36.95
N ASP A 160 20.73 -27.52 36.32
CA ASP A 160 20.41 -26.82 35.06
C ASP A 160 20.29 -25.31 35.27
N ALA A 161 19.70 -24.89 36.40
CA ALA A 161 19.58 -23.47 36.76
C ALA A 161 20.97 -22.85 36.96
N ILE A 162 21.85 -23.55 37.69
CA ILE A 162 23.22 -23.09 37.92
C ILE A 162 23.98 -23.04 36.59
N ALA A 163 23.90 -24.08 35.75
CA ALA A 163 24.58 -24.12 34.46
C ALA A 163 24.14 -22.98 33.52
N GLN A 164 22.86 -22.60 33.52
CA GLN A 164 22.36 -21.46 32.74
C GLN A 164 22.71 -20.10 33.36
N MET A 165 22.87 -20.01 34.69
CA MET A 165 23.30 -18.78 35.38
C MET A 165 24.81 -18.55 35.31
N THR A 166 25.61 -19.61 35.19
CA THR A 166 27.06 -19.47 35.02
C THR A 166 27.37 -18.94 33.64
N VAL A 167 27.68 -17.64 33.55
CA VAL A 167 28.33 -17.00 32.40
C VAL A 167 29.79 -17.47 32.35
N VAL A 168 30.00 -18.78 32.26
CA VAL A 168 31.32 -19.41 32.16
C VAL A 168 31.27 -20.28 30.93
N ASP A 169 31.53 -19.64 29.78
CA ASP A 169 32.14 -20.13 28.53
C ASP A 169 31.95 -21.59 28.08
N ASN A 170 30.88 -22.25 28.52
CA ASN A 170 30.38 -23.48 27.95
C ASN A 170 29.40 -23.11 26.82
N LEU A 171 29.86 -22.26 25.89
CA LEU A 171 29.26 -22.29 24.56
C LEU A 171 29.33 -23.76 24.10
N PRO A 172 28.21 -24.34 23.60
CA PRO A 172 28.19 -25.72 23.13
C PRO A 172 29.42 -25.95 22.25
N PRO A 173 30.19 -27.04 22.43
CA PRO A 173 31.44 -27.25 21.71
C PRO A 173 31.18 -27.03 20.22
N ASP A 174 31.74 -25.94 19.70
CA ASP A 174 31.41 -25.38 18.39
C ASP A 174 31.67 -26.45 17.33
N ARG A 175 30.58 -27.08 16.91
CA ARG A 175 30.53 -28.25 16.03
C ARG A 175 31.03 -27.95 14.61
N HIS A 176 31.42 -26.71 14.33
CA HIS A 176 31.82 -26.28 13.01
C HIS A 176 33.28 -25.80 13.00
N PRO A 177 34.27 -26.71 13.02
CA PRO A 177 35.66 -26.33 12.79
C PRO A 177 35.83 -25.56 11.48
N GLU A 178 35.01 -25.87 10.46
CA GLU A 178 34.96 -25.12 9.21
C GLU A 178 34.45 -23.68 9.36
N ARG A 179 33.48 -23.43 10.26
CA ARG A 179 32.99 -22.07 10.53
C ARG A 179 33.98 -21.30 11.39
N ARG A 180 34.65 -21.93 12.37
CA ARG A 180 35.76 -21.31 13.09
C ARG A 180 36.88 -20.91 12.14
N LEU A 181 37.26 -21.77 11.19
CA LEU A 181 38.27 -21.46 10.20
C LEU A 181 37.88 -20.22 9.38
N LYS A 182 36.64 -20.17 8.87
CA LYS A 182 36.16 -19.02 8.07
C LYS A 182 36.01 -17.75 8.91
N ALA A 183 35.47 -17.86 10.12
CA ALA A 183 35.25 -16.73 11.01
C ALA A 183 36.59 -16.16 11.54
N SER A 184 37.50 -17.03 12.00
CA SER A 184 38.83 -16.63 12.47
C SER A 184 39.68 -16.08 11.32
N PHE A 185 39.62 -16.70 10.14
CA PHE A 185 40.29 -16.15 8.95
C PHE A 185 39.74 -14.78 8.56
N LYS A 186 38.41 -14.58 8.58
CA LYS A 186 37.81 -13.27 8.26
C LYS A 186 38.21 -12.20 9.28
N ALA A 187 38.17 -12.52 10.58
CA ALA A 187 38.59 -11.60 11.63
C ALA A 187 40.09 -11.24 11.49
N PHE A 188 40.93 -12.23 11.17
CA PHE A 188 42.36 -12.02 10.92
C PHE A 188 42.60 -11.20 9.64
N GLU A 189 41.84 -11.45 8.57
CA GLU A 189 41.90 -10.69 7.33
C GLU A 189 41.57 -9.21 7.57
N GLU A 190 40.49 -8.91 8.30
CA GLU A 190 40.08 -7.53 8.59
C GLU A 190 41.07 -6.80 9.51
N ALA A 191 41.72 -7.50 10.46
CA ALA A 191 42.72 -6.93 11.35
C ALA A 191 44.09 -6.71 10.70
N GLU A 192 44.52 -7.61 9.82
CA GLU A 192 45.85 -7.56 9.19
C GLU A 192 45.84 -6.84 7.84
N LEU A 193 44.70 -6.72 7.14
CA LEU A 193 44.61 -5.97 5.88
C LEU A 193 45.15 -4.54 5.98
N PRO A 194 44.75 -3.75 7.00
CA PRO A 194 45.24 -2.39 7.16
C PRO A 194 46.74 -2.35 7.45
N LYS A 195 47.24 -3.22 8.34
CA LYS A 195 48.67 -3.29 8.70
C LYS A 195 49.55 -3.63 7.49
N LEU A 196 49.14 -4.61 6.70
CA LEU A 196 49.86 -5.01 5.48
C LEU A 196 49.88 -3.93 4.40
N LYS A 197 48.81 -3.12 4.31
CA LYS A 197 48.76 -1.98 3.40
C LYS A 197 49.72 -0.87 3.81
N GLU A 198 49.93 -0.68 5.11
CA GLU A 198 50.90 0.30 5.64
C GLU A 198 52.34 -0.18 5.45
N GLU A 199 52.64 -1.46 5.70
CA GLU A 199 53.99 -2.00 5.53
C GLU A 199 54.43 -2.13 4.07
N LYS A 200 53.51 -2.50 3.17
CA LYS A 200 53.80 -2.79 1.75
C LYS A 200 52.78 -2.11 0.83
N PRO A 201 52.76 -0.77 0.77
CA PRO A 201 51.82 -0.06 -0.09
C PRO A 201 52.08 -0.35 -1.57
N GLY A 202 51.01 -0.41 -2.36
CA GLY A 202 51.08 -0.61 -3.82
C GLY A 202 50.85 -2.03 -4.32
N LEU A 203 50.63 -3.01 -3.44
CA LEU A 203 50.31 -4.39 -3.82
C LEU A 203 48.83 -4.53 -4.24
N THR A 204 48.52 -5.48 -5.12
CA THR A 204 47.12 -5.77 -5.50
C THR A 204 46.36 -6.45 -4.35
N HIS A 205 45.04 -6.28 -4.30
CA HIS A 205 44.22 -6.89 -3.24
C HIS A 205 44.37 -8.41 -3.15
N THR A 206 44.48 -9.10 -4.29
CA THR A 206 44.71 -10.55 -4.35
C THR A 206 46.05 -10.95 -3.73
N GLN A 207 47.11 -10.19 -3.99
CA GLN A 207 48.43 -10.44 -3.40
C GLN A 207 48.45 -10.20 -1.89
N TYR A 208 47.73 -9.19 -1.37
CA TYR A 208 47.54 -9.04 0.08
C TYR A 208 46.83 -10.26 0.68
N LYS A 209 45.76 -10.76 0.04
CA LYS A 209 45.06 -11.97 0.49
C LYS A 209 45.98 -13.19 0.56
N ASP A 210 46.82 -13.39 -0.45
CA ASP A 210 47.81 -14.48 -0.44
C ASP A 210 48.82 -14.33 0.70
N MET A 211 49.23 -13.10 1.02
CA MET A 211 50.15 -12.81 2.12
C MET A 211 49.49 -13.01 3.49
N ILE A 212 48.25 -12.54 3.66
CA ILE A 212 47.40 -12.77 4.85
C ILE A 212 47.19 -14.26 5.04
N TRP A 213 46.89 -15.02 3.99
CA TRP A 213 46.71 -16.47 4.07
C TRP A 213 47.99 -17.19 4.53
N LYS A 214 49.17 -16.75 4.07
CA LYS A 214 50.47 -17.27 4.53
C LYS A 214 50.74 -16.93 6.00
N LEU A 215 50.42 -15.71 6.43
CA LEU A 215 50.53 -15.29 7.83
C LEU A 215 49.56 -16.10 8.70
N TRP A 216 48.30 -16.19 8.30
CA TRP A 216 47.25 -16.91 9.01
C TRP A 216 47.58 -18.40 9.20
N LYS A 217 48.15 -19.08 8.20
CA LYS A 217 48.65 -20.46 8.38
C LYS A 217 49.68 -20.60 9.50
N LYS A 218 50.50 -19.56 9.73
CA LYS A 218 51.51 -19.50 10.80
C LYS A 218 50.96 -18.91 12.11
N SER A 219 49.84 -18.20 12.07
CA SER A 219 49.27 -17.53 13.23
C SER A 219 48.72 -18.53 14.25
N PRO A 220 48.78 -18.22 15.55
CA PRO A 220 48.15 -19.02 16.58
C PRO A 220 46.62 -19.05 16.45
N ASP A 221 46.00 -18.06 15.80
CA ASP A 221 44.54 -17.97 15.63
C ASP A 221 43.95 -18.98 14.63
N ASN A 222 44.80 -19.73 13.92
CA ASN A 222 44.34 -20.82 13.09
C ASN A 222 43.97 -22.01 13.98
N PRO A 223 42.71 -22.49 13.98
CA PRO A 223 42.32 -23.64 14.77
C PRO A 223 43.14 -24.90 14.44
N LEU A 224 43.75 -25.00 13.25
CA LEU A 224 44.66 -26.10 12.91
C LEU A 224 45.95 -26.12 13.76
N ASN A 225 46.41 -24.97 14.23
CA ASN A 225 47.59 -24.87 15.09
C ASN A 225 47.25 -25.09 16.58
N GLN A 226 45.99 -24.87 16.96
CA GLN A 226 45.49 -25.02 18.33
C GLN A 226 45.14 -26.47 18.70
N ILE A 227 45.00 -27.39 17.73
CA ILE A 227 44.65 -28.81 17.97
C ILE A 227 45.90 -29.64 18.36
N ALA A 228 47.10 -29.05 18.37
CA ALA A 228 48.34 -29.78 18.62
C ALA A 228 48.73 -29.95 20.10
N GLU A 229 47.79 -29.78 21.04
CA GLU A 229 47.94 -30.12 22.46
C GLU A 229 46.90 -31.17 22.87
#